data_AF-A0AAJ6JJB9-F1
#
_entry.id   AF-A0AAJ6JJB9-F1
#
_cell.length_a   1.000
_cell.length_b   1.000
_cell.length_c   1.000
_cell.angle_alpha   90.00
_cell.angle_beta   90.00
_cell.angle_gamma   90.00
#
_symmetry.space_group_name_H-M   'P 1'
#
loop_
_entity.id
_entity.type
_entity.pdbx_description
1 polymer ?
#
loop_
_entity_poly.entity_id
_entity_poly.type
_entity_poly.pdbx_seq_one_letter_code
_entity_poly.pdbx_strand_id
1 'polypeptide(L)'
;MITPVRRNWDAKGLFNSLTPAMFAAEPPVVRARWDKLWPDLYTEYDARYLQAELSNRHLIATSEAEAFLNAWTVDEERHTNGFIRIIELVAGGSERDLWERLDARPHDFSHITEFLKDEFALMVVIAFDEMCTCRAYAADKDFYAVFQNQSFVCWLRELIADEAVHSMNAVNVIRARYRGRVREAGAILDRLISGVVNDPTYRGTFLLDYFGRVYTKEMLARCRATILRNIAKPLTAAEQDELNRPPN
;
A
#
# COMPACT_ATOMS: atom_id res chain seq x y z
N MET A 1 0.19 20.05 14.04
CA MET A 1 0.48 19.16 12.90
C MET A 1 0.25 17.73 13.36
N ILE A 2 -0.61 16.96 12.69
CA ILE A 2 -0.81 15.54 13.04
C ILE A 2 0.44 14.77 12.61
N THR A 3 1.12 14.14 13.57
CA THR A 3 2.24 13.25 13.27
C THR A 3 1.70 11.91 12.76
N PRO A 4 2.14 11.41 11.59
CA PRO A 4 1.72 10.10 11.12
C PRO A 4 2.19 9.02 12.11
N VAL A 5 1.34 8.04 12.37
CA VAL A 5 1.74 6.85 13.11
C VAL A 5 2.74 6.09 12.26
N ARG A 6 3.85 5.64 12.88
CA ARG A 6 4.88 4.85 12.22
C ARG A 6 5.18 3.59 13.01
N ARG A 7 5.47 2.52 12.29
CA ARG A 7 5.93 1.25 12.85
C ARG A 7 7.38 1.04 12.45
N ASN A 8 8.19 0.56 13.37
CA ASN A 8 9.60 0.30 13.09
C ASN A 8 9.90 -1.17 13.36
N TRP A 9 10.20 -1.90 12.30
CA TRP A 9 10.57 -3.30 12.34
C TRP A 9 11.55 -3.60 11.20
N ASP A 10 12.36 -4.64 11.38
CA ASP A 10 13.41 -5.02 10.43
C ASP A 10 12.92 -6.14 9.50
N ALA A 11 12.46 -5.77 8.31
CA ALA A 11 11.89 -6.71 7.35
C ALA A 11 12.90 -7.75 6.85
N LYS A 12 14.15 -7.35 6.57
CA LYS A 12 15.20 -8.29 6.15
C LYS A 12 15.67 -9.13 7.34
N GLY A 13 15.76 -8.53 8.53
CA GLY A 13 16.19 -9.18 9.78
C GLY A 13 15.37 -10.39 10.18
N LEU A 14 14.05 -10.38 9.90
CA LEU A 14 13.17 -11.54 10.14
C LEU A 14 13.64 -12.82 9.43
N PHE A 15 14.43 -12.69 8.36
CA PHE A 15 14.83 -13.78 7.49
C PHE A 15 16.34 -14.11 7.54
N ASN A 16 17.11 -13.50 8.46
CA ASN A 16 18.57 -13.65 8.52
C ASN A 16 19.05 -15.08 8.75
N SER A 17 18.27 -15.91 9.45
CA SER A 17 18.60 -17.32 9.71
C SER A 17 18.15 -18.27 8.60
N LEU A 18 17.47 -17.78 7.56
CA LEU A 18 16.85 -18.60 6.54
C LEU A 18 17.73 -18.69 5.29
N THR A 19 17.68 -19.85 4.63
CA THR A 19 18.39 -20.10 3.37
C THR A 19 17.44 -20.70 2.32
N PRO A 20 17.69 -20.50 1.02
CA PRO A 20 16.84 -21.07 -0.03
C PRO A 20 16.71 -22.60 0.03
N ALA A 21 17.76 -23.30 0.50
CA ALA A 21 17.74 -24.75 0.66
C ALA A 21 16.63 -25.26 1.60
N MET A 22 16.20 -24.43 2.56
CA MET A 22 15.11 -24.76 3.49
C MET A 22 13.72 -24.79 2.81
N PHE A 23 13.59 -24.17 1.63
CA PHE A 23 12.33 -24.04 0.91
C PHE A 23 12.39 -24.60 -0.51
N ALA A 24 13.38 -25.46 -0.77
CA ALA A 24 13.52 -26.17 -2.03
C ALA A 24 12.21 -26.88 -2.40
N ALA A 25 11.80 -26.75 -3.65
CA ALA A 25 10.57 -27.33 -4.17
C ALA A 25 10.71 -27.64 -5.65
N GLU A 26 9.82 -28.49 -6.16
CA GLU A 26 9.76 -28.81 -7.58
C GLU A 26 9.49 -27.56 -8.43
N PRO A 27 10.00 -27.48 -9.67
CA PRO A 27 9.86 -26.29 -10.52
C PRO A 27 8.44 -25.73 -10.68
N PRO A 28 7.36 -26.54 -10.77
CA PRO A 28 6.00 -26.01 -10.82
C PRO A 28 5.59 -25.24 -9.55
N VAL A 29 6.05 -25.67 -8.38
CA VAL A 29 5.76 -25.00 -7.10
C VAL A 29 6.53 -23.69 -7.00
N VAL A 30 7.80 -23.69 -7.42
CA VAL A 30 8.62 -22.48 -7.50
C VAL A 30 7.98 -21.44 -8.43
N ARG A 31 7.49 -21.86 -9.60
CA ARG A 31 6.74 -20.98 -10.51
C ARG A 31 5.46 -20.43 -9.89
N ALA A 32 4.67 -21.26 -9.23
CA ALA A 32 3.44 -20.79 -8.58
C ALA A 32 3.72 -19.76 -7.47
N ARG A 33 4.82 -19.91 -6.71
CA ARG A 33 5.26 -18.91 -5.73
C ARG A 33 5.67 -17.60 -6.41
N TRP A 34 6.43 -17.70 -7.50
CA TRP A 34 6.81 -16.54 -8.31
C TRP A 34 5.57 -15.78 -8.81
N ASP A 35 4.62 -16.50 -9.42
CA ASP A 35 3.41 -15.91 -9.99
C ASP A 35 2.54 -15.19 -8.95
N LYS A 36 2.60 -15.63 -7.68
CA LYS A 36 1.95 -14.93 -6.56
C LYS A 36 2.74 -13.72 -6.06
N LEU A 37 4.04 -13.89 -5.84
CA LEU A 37 4.86 -12.89 -5.15
C LEU A 37 5.32 -11.74 -6.06
N TRP A 38 5.50 -12.01 -7.36
CA TRP A 38 6.00 -11.01 -8.30
C TRP A 38 5.05 -9.81 -8.44
N PRO A 39 3.72 -10.00 -8.56
CA PRO A 39 2.75 -8.91 -8.50
C PRO A 39 2.86 -8.04 -7.27
N ASP A 40 2.79 -8.65 -6.09
CA ASP A 40 2.86 -7.90 -4.84
C ASP A 40 4.19 -7.11 -4.74
N LEU A 41 5.32 -7.75 -5.08
CA LEU A 41 6.63 -7.06 -5.07
C LEU A 41 6.65 -5.82 -5.95
N TYR A 42 6.19 -5.94 -7.20
CA TYR A 42 6.30 -4.79 -8.09
C TYR A 42 5.32 -3.68 -7.71
N THR A 43 4.19 -3.97 -7.06
CA THR A 43 3.32 -2.91 -6.53
C THR A 43 4.05 -2.10 -5.49
N GLU A 44 4.60 -2.75 -4.45
CA GLU A 44 5.30 -2.02 -3.37
C GLU A 44 6.48 -1.21 -3.93
N TYR A 45 7.17 -1.77 -4.92
CA TYR A 45 8.23 -1.07 -5.62
C TYR A 45 7.71 0.18 -6.35
N ASP A 46 6.55 0.10 -6.99
CA ASP A 46 5.98 1.17 -7.82
C ASP A 46 5.57 2.42 -7.00
N ALA A 47 5.49 2.32 -5.66
CA ALA A 47 5.28 3.45 -4.74
C ALA A 47 6.22 4.64 -4.98
N ARG A 48 7.47 4.36 -5.39
CA ARG A 48 8.48 5.38 -5.70
C ARG A 48 8.10 6.23 -6.91
N TYR A 49 7.44 5.65 -7.91
CA TYR A 49 7.02 6.39 -9.10
C TYR A 49 5.78 7.20 -8.82
N LEU A 50 4.89 6.72 -7.95
CA LEU A 50 3.82 7.56 -7.42
C LEU A 50 4.42 8.77 -6.71
N GLN A 51 5.39 8.58 -5.80
CA GLN A 51 6.05 9.70 -5.13
C GLN A 51 6.69 10.70 -6.12
N ALA A 52 7.40 10.21 -7.12
CA ALA A 52 8.00 11.05 -8.16
C ALA A 52 6.94 11.83 -8.95
N GLU A 53 5.83 11.19 -9.33
CA GLU A 53 4.72 11.81 -10.05
C GLU A 53 4.03 12.90 -9.20
N LEU A 54 3.82 12.64 -7.90
CA LEU A 54 3.25 13.60 -6.96
C LEU A 54 4.14 14.85 -6.82
N SER A 55 5.47 14.64 -6.76
CA SER A 55 6.45 15.72 -6.72
C SER A 55 6.45 16.54 -8.01
N ASN A 56 6.44 15.88 -9.18
CA ASN A 56 6.41 16.53 -10.49
C ASN A 56 5.15 17.40 -10.68
N ARG A 57 4.03 16.98 -10.10
CA ARG A 57 2.76 17.72 -10.14
C ARG A 57 2.66 18.83 -9.10
N HIS A 58 3.60 18.90 -8.16
CA HIS A 58 3.48 19.73 -6.95
C HIS A 58 2.13 19.52 -6.24
N LEU A 59 1.68 18.26 -6.15
CA LEU A 59 0.31 17.95 -5.73
C LEU A 59 0.11 18.10 -4.23
N ILE A 60 1.18 17.96 -3.44
CA ILE A 60 1.16 17.97 -1.98
C ILE A 60 1.35 19.40 -1.49
N ALA A 61 0.31 19.94 -0.87
CA ALA A 61 0.18 21.32 -0.42
C ALA A 61 0.16 21.45 1.11
N THR A 62 -0.10 20.36 1.86
CA THR A 62 -0.16 20.41 3.33
C THR A 62 0.99 19.67 3.99
N SER A 63 1.47 20.22 5.12
CA SER A 63 2.52 19.58 5.92
C SER A 63 2.10 18.23 6.49
N GLU A 64 0.82 18.03 6.78
CA GLU A 64 0.29 16.75 7.26
C GLU A 64 0.36 15.67 6.17
N ALA A 65 0.00 16.01 4.92
CA ALA A 65 0.12 15.09 3.80
C ALA A 65 1.59 14.80 3.46
N GLU A 66 2.45 15.81 3.49
CA GLU A 66 3.90 15.63 3.28
C GLU A 66 4.52 14.71 4.36
N ALA A 67 4.21 14.96 5.63
CA ALA A 67 4.70 14.12 6.73
C ALA A 67 4.22 12.68 6.58
N PHE A 68 2.95 12.47 6.24
CA PHE A 68 2.39 11.15 5.95
C PHE A 68 3.13 10.46 4.80
N LEU A 69 3.26 11.10 3.64
CA LEU A 69 3.87 10.49 2.47
C LEU A 69 5.35 10.16 2.68
N ASN A 70 6.08 11.01 3.41
CA ASN A 70 7.47 10.72 3.79
C ASN A 70 7.58 9.47 4.69
N ALA A 71 6.63 9.28 5.61
CA ALA A 71 6.59 8.08 6.44
C ALA A 71 6.20 6.83 5.63
N TRP A 72 5.17 6.97 4.80
CA TRP A 72 4.62 5.94 3.94
C TRP A 72 5.67 5.40 2.96
N THR A 73 6.39 6.26 2.22
CA THR A 73 7.41 5.79 1.25
C THR A 73 8.53 4.99 1.91
N VAL A 74 8.92 5.32 3.15
CA VAL A 74 9.92 4.54 3.88
C VAL A 74 9.41 3.14 4.21
N ASP A 75 8.13 3.01 4.54
CA ASP A 75 7.50 1.72 4.81
C ASP A 75 7.37 0.91 3.50
N GLU A 76 6.99 1.53 2.37
CA GLU A 76 6.91 0.83 1.07
C GLU A 76 8.26 0.33 0.55
N GLU A 77 9.32 1.10 0.76
CA GLU A 77 10.67 0.63 0.47
C GLU A 77 11.05 -0.59 1.34
N ARG A 78 10.62 -0.60 2.61
CA ARG A 78 10.79 -1.74 3.50
C ARG A 78 9.97 -2.95 3.03
N HIS A 79 8.73 -2.76 2.56
CA HIS A 79 7.89 -3.82 2.01
C HIS A 79 8.54 -4.46 0.77
N THR A 80 8.98 -3.62 -0.17
CA THR A 80 9.75 -4.02 -1.36
C THR A 80 10.94 -4.91 -0.99
N ASN A 81 11.76 -4.45 -0.03
CA ASN A 81 12.93 -5.18 0.44
C ASN A 81 12.57 -6.54 1.08
N GLY A 82 11.44 -6.61 1.81
CA GLY A 82 10.91 -7.83 2.37
C GLY A 82 10.50 -8.84 1.29
N PHE A 83 9.76 -8.37 0.28
CA PHE A 83 9.36 -9.20 -0.85
C PHE A 83 10.53 -9.73 -1.66
N ILE A 84 11.54 -8.90 -1.94
CA ILE A 84 12.79 -9.35 -2.59
C ILE A 84 13.37 -10.52 -1.82
N ARG A 85 13.53 -10.36 -0.50
CA ARG A 85 14.10 -11.40 0.36
C ARG A 85 13.26 -12.69 0.36
N ILE A 86 11.94 -12.58 0.35
CA ILE A 86 11.04 -13.73 0.29
C ILE A 86 11.19 -14.45 -1.05
N ILE A 87 11.21 -13.73 -2.17
CA ILE A 87 11.38 -14.32 -3.51
C ILE A 87 12.72 -15.05 -3.63
N GLU A 88 13.80 -14.47 -3.11
CA GLU A 88 15.11 -15.15 -3.05
C GLU A 88 15.03 -16.50 -2.33
N LEU A 89 14.32 -16.52 -1.20
CA LEU A 89 14.22 -17.72 -0.36
C LEU A 89 13.35 -18.81 -0.99
N VAL A 90 12.23 -18.46 -1.63
CA VAL A 90 11.18 -19.44 -1.94
C VAL A 90 10.88 -19.60 -3.42
N ALA A 91 11.35 -18.67 -4.27
CA ALA A 91 11.03 -18.62 -5.69
C ALA A 91 12.27 -18.49 -6.61
N GLY A 92 13.49 -18.41 -6.05
CA GLY A 92 14.74 -18.52 -6.80
C GLY A 92 15.12 -17.30 -7.65
N GLY A 93 14.54 -16.12 -7.38
CA GLY A 93 15.02 -14.86 -7.97
C GLY A 93 16.26 -14.35 -7.25
N SER A 94 17.26 -13.84 -7.96
CA SER A 94 18.38 -13.13 -7.32
C SER A 94 18.00 -11.66 -7.08
N GLU A 95 18.45 -11.04 -5.98
CA GLU A 95 18.18 -9.63 -5.71
C GLU A 95 18.54 -8.72 -6.89
N ARG A 96 19.71 -8.92 -7.51
CA ARG A 96 20.14 -8.12 -8.67
C ARG A 96 19.16 -8.23 -9.84
N ASP A 97 18.81 -9.45 -10.23
CA ASP A 97 17.93 -9.65 -11.39
C ASP A 97 16.50 -9.15 -11.10
N LEU A 98 16.08 -9.14 -9.83
CA LEU A 98 14.81 -8.55 -9.41
C LEU A 98 14.82 -7.04 -9.57
N TRP A 99 15.85 -6.35 -9.08
CA TRP A 99 15.98 -4.89 -9.27
C TRP A 99 16.02 -4.51 -10.75
N GLU A 100 16.80 -5.22 -11.58
CA GLU A 100 16.85 -4.97 -13.02
C GLU A 100 15.47 -5.13 -13.69
N ARG A 101 14.69 -6.12 -13.28
CA ARG A 101 13.31 -6.32 -13.79
C ARG A 101 12.35 -5.25 -13.31
N LEU A 102 12.49 -4.79 -12.07
CA LEU A 102 11.65 -3.74 -11.49
C LEU A 102 11.92 -2.40 -12.19
N ASP A 103 13.19 -2.03 -12.35
CA ASP A 103 13.62 -0.79 -13.00
C ASP A 103 13.18 -0.70 -14.48
N ALA A 104 13.06 -1.85 -15.16
CA ALA A 104 12.67 -1.93 -16.56
C ALA A 104 11.15 -1.82 -16.81
N ARG A 105 10.32 -1.79 -15.75
CA ARG A 105 8.86 -1.73 -15.89
C ARG A 105 8.41 -0.36 -16.42
N PRO A 106 7.37 -0.30 -17.25
CA PRO A 106 6.76 0.96 -17.65
C PRO A 106 5.78 1.47 -16.59
N HIS A 107 5.65 2.80 -16.51
CA HIS A 107 4.73 3.49 -15.60
C HIS A 107 3.88 4.48 -16.40
N ASP A 108 2.56 4.39 -16.27
CA ASP A 108 1.60 5.25 -16.98
C ASP A 108 0.46 5.70 -16.06
N PHE A 109 0.54 6.97 -15.65
CA PHE A 109 -0.42 7.62 -14.75
C PHE A 109 -1.65 8.20 -15.48
N SER A 110 -1.72 8.12 -16.81
CA SER A 110 -2.77 8.78 -17.60
C SER A 110 -4.18 8.37 -17.16
N HIS A 111 -4.36 7.09 -16.79
CA HIS A 111 -5.64 6.51 -16.36
C HIS A 111 -6.12 6.95 -14.97
N ILE A 112 -5.21 7.42 -14.11
CA ILE A 112 -5.55 7.89 -12.76
C ILE A 112 -5.46 9.41 -12.62
N THR A 113 -5.24 10.13 -13.73
CA THR A 113 -5.11 11.60 -13.75
C THR A 113 -6.28 12.30 -13.06
N GLU A 114 -7.50 11.75 -13.12
CA GLU A 114 -8.65 12.36 -12.43
C GLU A 114 -8.52 12.37 -10.90
N PHE A 115 -7.81 11.40 -10.34
CA PHE A 115 -7.55 11.25 -8.91
C PHE A 115 -6.30 12.01 -8.46
N LEU A 116 -5.44 12.40 -9.41
CA LEU A 116 -4.24 13.21 -9.19
C LEU A 116 -4.47 14.71 -9.48
N LYS A 117 -5.71 15.18 -9.37
CA LYS A 117 -6.09 16.60 -9.59
C LYS A 117 -5.84 17.49 -8.38
N ASP A 118 -6.05 16.95 -7.19
CA ASP A 118 -5.82 17.66 -5.93
C ASP A 118 -5.44 16.70 -4.79
N GLU A 119 -4.81 17.23 -3.74
CA GLU A 119 -4.34 16.46 -2.57
C GLU A 119 -5.49 15.69 -1.87
N PHE A 120 -6.71 16.24 -1.81
CA PHE A 120 -7.82 15.55 -1.15
C PHE A 120 -8.25 14.30 -1.92
N ALA A 121 -8.38 14.39 -3.24
CA ALA A 121 -8.71 13.25 -4.08
C ALA A 121 -7.64 12.15 -3.94
N LEU A 122 -6.36 12.52 -3.96
CA LEU A 122 -5.26 11.61 -3.71
C LEU A 122 -5.37 10.92 -2.35
N MET A 123 -5.55 11.68 -1.26
CA MET A 123 -5.65 11.10 0.09
C MET A 123 -6.84 10.13 0.21
N VAL A 124 -7.96 10.43 -0.45
CA VAL A 124 -9.12 9.53 -0.48
C VAL A 124 -8.79 8.22 -1.20
N VAL A 125 -8.08 8.30 -2.33
CA VAL A 125 -7.66 7.12 -3.08
C VAL A 125 -6.64 6.30 -2.30
N ILE A 126 -5.57 6.90 -1.78
CA ILE A 126 -4.58 6.21 -0.95
C ILE A 126 -5.27 5.53 0.25
N ALA A 127 -6.11 6.26 1.00
CA ALA A 127 -6.80 5.67 2.15
C ALA A 127 -7.60 4.40 1.79
N PHE A 128 -8.23 4.38 0.62
CA PHE A 128 -9.00 3.25 0.13
C PHE A 128 -8.11 2.11 -0.38
N ASP A 129 -7.08 2.43 -1.15
CA ASP A 129 -6.17 1.47 -1.77
C ASP A 129 -5.45 0.66 -0.69
N GLU A 130 -4.85 1.35 0.28
CA GLU A 130 -4.20 0.78 1.47
C GLU A 130 -5.13 -0.14 2.28
N MET A 131 -6.41 0.23 2.41
CA MET A 131 -7.41 -0.62 3.08
C MET A 131 -7.73 -1.88 2.26
N CYS A 132 -7.68 -1.79 0.93
CA CYS A 132 -7.83 -2.94 0.05
C CYS A 132 -6.62 -3.86 0.16
N THR A 133 -5.40 -3.31 0.08
CA THR A 133 -4.12 -4.04 0.21
C THR A 133 -4.02 -4.76 1.56
N CYS A 134 -4.32 -4.05 2.66
CA CYS A 134 -4.43 -4.64 4.00
C CYS A 134 -5.31 -5.90 4.04
N ARG A 135 -6.47 -5.86 3.36
CA ARG A 135 -7.41 -6.99 3.32
C ARG A 135 -6.97 -8.10 2.37
N ALA A 136 -6.32 -7.75 1.26
CA ALA A 136 -5.76 -8.71 0.32
C ALA A 136 -4.67 -9.54 1.02
N TYR A 137 -3.71 -8.89 1.68
CA TYR A 137 -2.68 -9.59 2.46
C TYR A 137 -3.26 -10.40 3.62
N ALA A 138 -4.32 -9.90 4.28
CA ALA A 138 -5.00 -10.68 5.31
C ALA A 138 -5.67 -11.97 4.77
N ALA A 139 -6.03 -12.00 3.48
CA ALA A 139 -6.56 -13.19 2.82
C ALA A 139 -5.45 -14.17 2.36
N ASP A 140 -4.22 -13.69 2.19
CA ASP A 140 -3.07 -14.50 1.75
C ASP A 140 -2.37 -15.29 2.88
N LYS A 141 -2.92 -15.29 4.09
CA LYS A 141 -2.35 -16.02 5.25
C LYS A 141 -1.99 -17.47 4.95
N ASP A 142 -2.86 -18.16 4.20
CA ASP A 142 -2.65 -19.56 3.87
C ASP A 142 -1.44 -19.76 2.95
N PHE A 143 -1.18 -18.81 2.04
CA PHE A 143 0.02 -18.84 1.19
C PHE A 143 1.30 -18.78 2.03
N TYR A 144 1.37 -17.88 3.01
CA TYR A 144 2.57 -17.76 3.86
C TYR A 144 2.69 -18.90 4.89
N ALA A 145 1.57 -19.50 5.31
CA ALA A 145 1.57 -20.63 6.24
C ALA A 145 2.20 -21.90 5.63
N VAL A 146 2.20 -22.07 4.29
CA VAL A 146 2.77 -23.26 3.65
C VAL A 146 4.28 -23.41 3.87
N PHE A 147 4.98 -22.32 4.18
CA PHE A 147 6.41 -22.33 4.44
C PHE A 147 6.76 -22.88 5.83
N GLN A 148 5.76 -23.11 6.70
CA GLN A 148 5.90 -23.69 8.04
C GLN A 148 6.98 -23.02 8.89
N ASN A 149 7.19 -21.71 8.69
CA ASN A 149 8.20 -20.93 9.38
C ASN A 149 7.60 -19.62 9.87
N GLN A 150 7.81 -19.33 11.15
CA GLN A 150 7.15 -18.21 11.84
C GLN A 150 7.59 -16.84 11.31
N SER A 151 8.76 -16.72 10.69
CA SER A 151 9.23 -15.46 10.11
C SER A 151 8.30 -14.95 9.00
N PHE A 152 7.76 -15.84 8.14
CA PHE A 152 6.82 -15.42 7.09
C PHE A 152 5.49 -14.94 7.66
N VAL A 153 4.98 -15.64 8.67
CA VAL A 153 3.75 -15.23 9.36
C VAL A 153 3.94 -13.93 10.12
N CYS A 154 5.11 -13.73 10.75
CA CYS A 154 5.46 -12.48 11.42
C CYS A 154 5.54 -11.34 10.40
N TRP A 155 6.28 -11.53 9.31
CA TRP A 155 6.43 -10.54 8.25
C TRP A 155 5.07 -10.13 7.68
N LEU A 156 4.20 -11.08 7.35
CA LEU A 156 2.86 -10.79 6.84
C LEU A 156 2.02 -9.98 7.84
N ARG A 157 2.14 -10.28 9.14
CA ARG A 157 1.42 -9.55 10.18
C ARG A 157 1.91 -8.10 10.31
N GLU A 158 3.21 -7.89 10.17
CA GLU A 158 3.78 -6.55 10.19
C GLU A 158 3.35 -5.76 8.95
N LEU A 159 3.47 -6.35 7.76
CA LEU A 159 2.99 -5.78 6.49
C LEU A 159 1.52 -5.35 6.58
N ILE A 160 0.60 -6.28 6.91
CA ILE A 160 -0.85 -5.98 7.06
C ILE A 160 -1.10 -4.80 8.00
N ALA A 161 -0.28 -4.67 9.03
CA ALA A 161 -0.46 -3.65 10.03
C ALA A 161 0.15 -2.29 9.64
N ASP A 162 1.14 -2.27 8.74
CA ASP A 162 1.62 -1.07 8.08
C ASP A 162 0.54 -0.54 7.11
N GLU A 163 -0.02 -1.37 6.23
CA GLU A 163 -1.14 -0.99 5.33
C GLU A 163 -2.32 -0.38 6.09
N ALA A 164 -2.66 -0.98 7.25
CA ALA A 164 -3.73 -0.47 8.11
C ALA A 164 -3.39 0.91 8.70
N VAL A 165 -2.12 1.13 9.05
CA VAL A 165 -1.62 2.42 9.54
C VAL A 165 -1.59 3.45 8.41
N HIS A 166 -1.18 3.09 7.20
CA HIS A 166 -1.16 3.96 6.04
C HIS A 166 -2.56 4.46 5.67
N SER A 167 -3.51 3.53 5.58
CA SER A 167 -4.93 3.86 5.37
C SER A 167 -5.45 4.85 6.42
N MET A 168 -5.12 4.61 7.69
CA MET A 168 -5.59 5.46 8.79
C MET A 168 -4.86 6.82 8.86
N ASN A 169 -3.58 6.89 8.50
CA ASN A 169 -2.84 8.14 8.39
C ASN A 169 -3.45 9.02 7.29
N ALA A 170 -3.75 8.47 6.12
CA ALA A 170 -4.44 9.19 5.05
C ALA A 170 -5.84 9.68 5.49
N VAL A 171 -6.62 8.85 6.19
CA VAL A 171 -7.89 9.25 6.83
C VAL A 171 -7.69 10.43 7.80
N ASN A 172 -6.62 10.42 8.59
CA ASN A 172 -6.36 11.49 9.55
C ASN A 172 -6.00 12.80 8.86
N VAL A 173 -5.24 12.76 7.76
CA VAL A 173 -5.00 13.94 6.90
C VAL A 173 -6.34 14.50 6.37
N ILE A 174 -7.21 13.64 5.85
CA ILE A 174 -8.55 14.04 5.37
C ILE A 174 -9.36 14.73 6.49
N ARG A 175 -9.42 14.11 7.67
CA ARG A 175 -10.18 14.63 8.83
C ARG A 175 -9.60 15.94 9.37
N ALA A 176 -8.31 16.18 9.20
CA ALA A 176 -7.64 17.39 9.66
C ALA A 176 -7.77 18.56 8.68
N ARG A 177 -7.59 18.31 7.39
CA ARG A 177 -7.43 19.37 6.37
C ARG A 177 -8.65 19.53 5.46
N TYR A 178 -9.46 18.49 5.30
CA TYR A 178 -10.47 18.42 4.24
C TYR A 178 -11.88 18.10 4.73
N ARG A 179 -12.21 18.45 5.98
CA ARG A 179 -13.55 18.21 6.56
C ARG A 179 -14.70 18.74 5.70
N GLY A 180 -14.52 19.93 5.12
CA GLY A 180 -15.54 20.54 4.26
C GLY A 180 -15.83 19.76 2.97
N ARG A 181 -14.90 18.90 2.55
CA ARG A 181 -14.96 18.12 1.30
C ARG A 181 -15.32 16.66 1.51
N VAL A 182 -15.50 16.18 2.75
CA VAL A 182 -15.81 14.77 3.07
C VAL A 182 -17.01 14.21 2.29
N ARG A 183 -17.99 15.05 1.94
CA ARG A 183 -19.16 14.65 1.14
C ARG A 183 -18.80 14.23 -0.30
N GLU A 184 -17.68 14.71 -0.84
CA GLU A 184 -17.20 14.35 -2.18
C GLU A 184 -16.58 12.94 -2.23
N ALA A 185 -16.08 12.42 -1.10
CA ALA A 185 -15.32 11.18 -1.04
C ALA A 185 -16.09 9.98 -1.60
N GLY A 186 -17.40 9.89 -1.35
CA GLY A 186 -18.23 8.81 -1.88
C GLY A 186 -18.20 8.74 -3.40
N ALA A 187 -18.36 9.89 -4.07
CA ALA A 187 -18.34 9.96 -5.53
C ALA A 187 -16.96 9.68 -6.13
N ILE A 188 -15.88 10.06 -5.43
CA ILE A 188 -14.51 9.73 -5.81
C ILE A 188 -14.31 8.20 -5.79
N LEU A 189 -14.69 7.55 -4.69
CA LEU A 189 -14.56 6.10 -4.56
C LEU A 189 -15.45 5.33 -5.55
N ASP A 190 -16.65 5.84 -5.85
CA ASP A 190 -17.54 5.22 -6.84
C ASP A 190 -16.92 5.24 -8.24
N ARG A 191 -16.30 6.37 -8.64
CA ARG A 191 -15.56 6.46 -9.91
C ARG A 191 -14.34 5.54 -9.92
N LEU A 192 -13.57 5.52 -8.84
CA LEU A 192 -12.39 4.67 -8.68
C LEU A 192 -12.75 3.18 -8.88
N ILE A 193 -13.74 2.69 -8.14
CA ILE A 193 -14.21 1.30 -8.20
C ILE A 193 -14.75 0.98 -9.60
N SER A 194 -15.51 1.89 -10.21
CA SER A 194 -16.01 1.68 -11.56
C SER A 194 -14.88 1.61 -12.59
N GLY A 195 -13.84 2.44 -12.46
CA GLY A 195 -12.69 2.46 -13.37
C GLY A 195 -11.97 1.11 -13.38
N VAL A 196 -11.65 0.57 -12.21
CA VAL A 196 -11.02 -0.75 -12.04
C VAL A 196 -11.87 -1.86 -12.63
N VAL A 197 -13.19 -1.85 -12.40
CA VAL A 197 -14.08 -2.90 -12.93
C VAL A 197 -14.11 -2.89 -14.46
N ASN A 198 -13.91 -1.73 -15.09
CA ASN A 198 -13.99 -1.55 -16.54
C ASN A 198 -12.65 -1.78 -17.25
N ASP A 199 -11.53 -1.43 -16.63
CA ASP A 199 -10.17 -1.68 -17.12
C ASP A 199 -9.28 -2.16 -15.97
N PRO A 200 -9.06 -3.48 -15.83
CA PRO A 200 -8.24 -4.04 -14.75
C PRO A 200 -6.74 -3.98 -15.08
N THR A 201 -6.33 -3.32 -16.16
CA THR A 201 -4.93 -3.29 -16.58
C THR A 201 -4.12 -2.42 -15.63
N TYR A 202 -3.27 -3.04 -14.81
CA TYR A 202 -2.32 -2.31 -13.98
C TYR A 202 -1.20 -1.68 -14.82
N ARG A 203 -0.82 -0.45 -14.47
CA ARG A 203 0.09 0.40 -15.26
C ARG A 203 1.26 0.97 -14.46
N GLY A 204 1.65 0.30 -13.38
CA GLY A 204 2.79 0.74 -12.57
C GLY A 204 2.51 2.03 -11.80
N THR A 205 1.32 2.19 -11.25
CA THR A 205 0.92 3.43 -10.57
C THR A 205 0.99 3.35 -9.06
N PHE A 206 1.39 2.19 -8.50
CA PHE A 206 1.13 1.74 -7.13
C PHE A 206 -0.38 1.58 -6.87
N LEU A 207 -1.15 2.63 -7.12
CA LEU A 207 -2.60 2.64 -6.97
C LEU A 207 -3.28 1.68 -7.95
N LEU A 208 -4.39 1.07 -7.50
CA LEU A 208 -5.27 0.22 -8.32
C LEU A 208 -4.65 -1.09 -8.82
N ASP A 209 -3.76 -1.68 -8.03
CA ASP A 209 -3.04 -2.91 -8.32
C ASP A 209 -3.85 -4.18 -7.96
N TYR A 210 -5.12 -4.22 -8.33
CA TYR A 210 -6.04 -5.24 -7.82
C TYR A 210 -5.90 -6.59 -8.52
N PHE A 211 -4.84 -7.34 -8.18
CA PHE A 211 -4.50 -8.63 -8.76
C PHE A 211 -5.21 -9.82 -8.11
N GLY A 212 -5.53 -10.80 -8.94
CA GLY A 212 -6.01 -12.10 -8.47
C GLY A 212 -7.46 -12.07 -8.00
N ARG A 213 -7.86 -13.13 -7.27
CA ARG A 213 -9.26 -13.40 -6.95
C ARG A 213 -9.73 -12.76 -5.64
N VAL A 214 -8.83 -12.13 -4.89
CA VAL A 214 -9.12 -11.58 -3.55
C VAL A 214 -9.89 -10.26 -3.63
N TYR A 215 -9.64 -9.44 -4.66
CA TYR A 215 -10.31 -8.15 -4.91
C TYR A 215 -11.71 -8.33 -5.51
N THR A 216 -12.62 -8.84 -4.69
CA THR A 216 -14.04 -9.02 -5.04
C THR A 216 -14.81 -7.70 -4.93
N LYS A 217 -15.94 -7.58 -5.65
CA LYS A 217 -16.85 -6.42 -5.52
C LYS A 217 -17.30 -6.21 -4.08
N GLU A 218 -17.53 -7.30 -3.35
CA GLU A 218 -17.90 -7.30 -1.94
C GLU A 218 -16.76 -6.78 -1.05
N MET A 219 -15.50 -7.12 -1.35
CA MET A 219 -14.34 -6.56 -0.64
C MET A 219 -14.24 -5.06 -0.86
N LEU A 220 -14.27 -4.61 -2.12
CA LEU A 220 -14.19 -3.19 -2.48
C LEU A 220 -15.33 -2.37 -1.82
N ALA A 221 -16.56 -2.90 -1.83
CA ALA A 221 -17.69 -2.27 -1.15
C ALA A 221 -17.49 -2.14 0.37
N ARG A 222 -16.90 -3.15 1.02
CA ARG A 222 -16.57 -3.11 2.46
C ARG A 222 -15.44 -2.12 2.76
N CYS A 223 -14.42 -2.03 1.91
CA CYS A 223 -13.36 -1.03 2.03
C CYS A 223 -13.94 0.37 1.92
N ARG A 224 -14.75 0.63 0.88
CA ARG A 224 -15.45 1.89 0.68
C ARG A 224 -16.27 2.30 1.90
N ALA A 225 -17.12 1.41 2.41
CA ALA A 225 -17.93 1.68 3.59
C ALA A 225 -17.07 1.96 4.84
N THR A 226 -15.92 1.30 4.95
CA THR A 226 -14.97 1.53 6.05
C THR A 226 -14.32 2.90 5.96
N ILE A 227 -13.84 3.31 4.79
CA ILE A 227 -13.24 4.62 4.57
C ILE A 227 -14.25 5.73 4.83
N LEU A 228 -15.43 5.67 4.21
CA LEU A 228 -16.48 6.69 4.40
C LEU A 228 -16.88 6.86 5.86
N ARG A 229 -16.98 5.74 6.60
CA ARG A 229 -17.26 5.77 8.05
C ARG A 229 -16.11 6.40 8.84
N ASN A 230 -14.86 6.11 8.48
CA ASN A 230 -13.70 6.62 9.21
C ASN A 230 -13.44 8.11 8.96
N ILE A 231 -13.56 8.59 7.72
CA ILE A 231 -13.40 10.02 7.38
C ILE A 231 -14.52 10.88 7.97
N ALA A 232 -15.71 10.31 8.21
CA ALA A 232 -16.84 11.01 8.82
C ALA A 232 -16.72 11.15 10.35
N LYS A 233 -15.76 10.46 10.99
CA LYS A 233 -15.57 10.56 12.44
C LYS A 233 -15.05 11.95 12.81
N PRO A 234 -15.63 12.60 13.82
CA PRO A 234 -15.07 13.86 14.34
C PRO A 234 -13.65 13.63 14.86
N LEU A 235 -12.79 14.65 14.84
CA LEU A 235 -11.53 14.58 15.58
C LEU A 235 -11.83 14.53 17.08
N THR A 236 -11.08 13.69 17.78
CA THR A 236 -11.00 13.65 19.25
C THR A 236 -10.45 14.96 19.80
N ALA A 237 -10.65 15.22 21.09
CA ALA A 237 -10.12 16.42 21.75
C ALA A 237 -8.59 16.51 21.65
N ALA A 238 -7.88 15.38 21.82
CA ALA A 238 -6.42 15.32 21.70
C ALA A 238 -5.93 15.68 20.28
N GLU A 239 -6.60 15.16 19.23
CA GLU A 239 -6.30 15.50 17.85
C GLU A 239 -6.56 16.99 17.55
N GLN A 240 -7.59 17.57 18.17
CA GLN A 240 -7.90 19.01 18.03
C GLN A 240 -6.83 19.88 18.72
N ASP A 241 -6.37 19.50 19.90
CA ASP A 241 -5.33 20.23 20.63
C ASP A 241 -3.98 20.21 19.90
N GLU A 242 -3.62 19.09 19.25
CA GLU A 242 -2.40 19.00 18.42
C GLU A 242 -2.46 19.84 17.13
N LEU A 243 -3.66 20.01 16.57
CA LEU A 243 -3.87 20.92 15.44
C LEU A 243 -3.76 22.39 15.84
N ASN A 244 -4.16 22.72 17.07
CA ASN A 244 -4.14 24.08 17.60
C ASN A 244 -2.79 24.49 18.21
N ARG A 245 -1.82 23.58 18.35
CA ARG A 245 -0.47 23.93 18.81
C ARG A 245 0.27 24.76 17.76
N PRO A 246 0.90 25.89 18.16
CA PRO A 246 1.77 26.64 17.26
C PRO A 246 2.98 25.76 16.85
N PRO A 247 3.49 25.91 15.61
CA PRO A 247 4.70 25.23 15.19
C PRO A 247 5.88 25.70 16.04
N ASN A 248 6.67 24.74 16.56
CA ASN A 248 7.95 25.00 17.23
C ASN A 248 9.03 25.39 16.23
#